data_AF-A0A924RIM3-F1
#
_entry.id   AF-A0A924RIM3-F1
#
_cell.length_a   1.000
_cell.length_b   1.000
_cell.length_c   1.000
_cell.angle_alpha   90.00
_cell.angle_beta   90.00
_cell.angle_gamma   90.00
#
_symmetry.space_group_name_H-M   'P 1'
#
loop_
_entity.id
_entity.type
_entity.pdbx_description
1 polymer ?
#
loop_
_entity_poly.entity_id
_entity_poly.type
_entity_poly.pdbx_seq_one_letter_code
_entity_poly.pdbx_strand_id
1 'polypeptide(L)'
;MTAGLAPTSVLSPTRPRRTDMVVVLTVYALTRLFDAVLISRAAGRQLPSIWSGAHSGYFDMARLWDAQWYQIIATTGYPLPLPIDATGAVQQNPWAFFPGFPYTVRAVMALTSLPFSPAAVLLNVVLGAGAVVVLLRLLQRVAGRRAAVGAVVLV
;
A
#
# COMPACT_ATOMS: atom_id res chain seq x y z
N MET A 1 -22.65 22.17 46.45
CA MET A 1 -22.90 22.24 44.99
C MET A 1 -21.74 21.54 44.28
N THR A 2 -21.84 20.23 44.06
CA THR A 2 -20.88 19.46 43.27
C THR A 2 -21.50 19.19 41.92
N ALA A 3 -21.07 19.94 40.90
CA ALA A 3 -21.45 19.68 39.52
C ALA A 3 -20.86 18.33 39.10
N GLY A 4 -21.70 17.31 39.03
CA GLY A 4 -21.32 16.00 38.51
C GLY A 4 -20.97 16.14 37.03
N LEU A 5 -19.69 15.96 36.70
CA LEU A 5 -19.23 15.76 35.33
C LEU A 5 -19.97 14.54 34.77
N ALA A 6 -20.84 14.77 33.77
CA ALA A 6 -21.54 13.69 33.08
C ALA A 6 -20.51 12.70 32.52
N PRO A 7 -20.71 11.39 32.68
CA PRO A 7 -19.80 10.39 32.13
C PRO A 7 -19.75 10.56 30.61
N THR A 8 -18.56 10.82 30.07
CA THR A 8 -18.31 10.81 28.63
C THR A 8 -18.78 9.46 28.09
N SER A 9 -19.88 9.45 27.35
CA SER A 9 -20.39 8.23 26.72
C SER A 9 -19.29 7.68 25.82
N VAL A 10 -18.67 6.59 26.24
CA VAL A 10 -17.73 5.83 25.40
C VAL A 10 -18.50 5.48 24.13
N LEU A 11 -18.07 6.01 22.99
CA LEU A 11 -18.68 5.73 21.69
C LEU A 11 -18.82 4.22 21.52
N SER A 12 -20.06 3.73 21.56
CA SER A 12 -20.36 2.31 21.41
C SER A 12 -19.81 1.82 20.06
N PRO A 13 -19.16 0.65 19.99
CA PRO A 13 -18.62 0.14 18.73
C PRO A 13 -19.74 -0.06 17.69
N THR A 14 -19.87 0.86 16.74
CA THR A 14 -20.77 0.68 15.60
C THR A 14 -20.11 -0.28 14.62
N ARG A 15 -20.65 -1.49 14.51
CA ARG A 15 -20.21 -2.45 13.49
C ARG A 15 -20.74 -2.00 12.12
N PRO A 16 -19.88 -1.90 11.08
CA PRO A 16 -20.37 -1.55 9.76
C PRO A 16 -21.36 -2.61 9.27
N ARG A 17 -22.41 -2.17 8.56
CA ARG A 17 -23.34 -3.10 7.92
C ARG A 17 -22.59 -3.88 6.84
N ARG A 18 -22.97 -5.15 6.63
CA ARG A 18 -22.40 -5.96 5.55
C ARG A 18 -22.50 -5.26 4.19
N THR A 19 -23.62 -4.59 3.92
CA THR A 19 -23.83 -3.82 2.69
C THR A 19 -22.82 -2.68 2.53
N ASP A 20 -22.50 -1.95 3.62
CA ASP A 20 -21.52 -0.85 3.55
C ASP A 20 -20.12 -1.39 3.23
N MET A 21 -19.75 -2.53 3.85
CA MET A 21 -18.47 -3.19 3.59
C MET A 21 -18.39 -3.69 2.14
N VAL A 22 -19.47 -4.29 1.63
CA VAL A 22 -19.54 -4.73 0.23
C VAL A 22 -19.37 -3.53 -0.71
N VAL A 23 -20.07 -2.43 -0.47
CA VAL A 23 -19.97 -1.22 -1.31
C VAL A 23 -18.53 -0.70 -1.37
N VAL A 24 -17.89 -0.47 -0.21
CA VAL A 24 -16.52 0.10 -0.21
C VAL A 24 -15.50 -0.87 -0.82
N LEU A 25 -15.64 -2.18 -0.58
CA LEU A 25 -14.75 -3.19 -1.15
C LEU A 25 -14.96 -3.37 -2.65
N THR A 26 -16.20 -3.26 -3.14
CA THR A 26 -16.51 -3.30 -4.57
C THR A 26 -15.90 -2.08 -5.27
N VAL A 27 -16.08 -0.87 -4.73
CA VAL A 27 -15.46 0.33 -5.31
C VAL A 27 -13.94 0.21 -5.28
N TYR A 28 -13.35 -0.24 -4.17
CA TYR A 28 -11.92 -0.50 -4.07
C TYR A 28 -11.44 -1.49 -5.15
N ALA A 29 -12.13 -2.62 -5.33
CA ALA A 29 -11.76 -3.61 -6.34
C ALA A 29 -11.86 -3.05 -7.77
N LEU A 30 -12.93 -2.29 -8.08
CA LEU A 30 -13.13 -1.68 -9.40
C LEU A 30 -12.07 -0.63 -9.70
N THR A 31 -11.72 0.21 -8.73
CA THR A 31 -10.66 1.21 -8.89
C THR A 31 -9.30 0.55 -9.08
N ARG A 32 -8.96 -0.49 -8.30
CA ARG A 32 -7.72 -1.25 -8.51
C ARG A 32 -7.66 -1.94 -9.87
N LEU A 33 -8.78 -2.47 -10.37
CA LEU A 33 -8.85 -3.05 -11.70
C LEU A 33 -8.67 -1.97 -12.78
N PHE A 34 -9.34 -0.83 -12.63
CA PHE A 34 -9.20 0.30 -13.54
C PHE A 34 -7.74 0.79 -13.61
N ASP A 35 -7.10 0.99 -12.46
CA ASP A 35 -5.69 1.39 -12.38
C ASP A 35 -4.78 0.33 -13.00
N ALA A 36 -5.04 -0.95 -12.76
CA ALA A 36 -4.26 -2.03 -13.35
C ALA A 36 -4.36 -2.02 -14.89
N VAL A 37 -5.54 -1.75 -15.44
CA VAL A 37 -5.73 -1.58 -16.89
C VAL A 37 -4.96 -0.37 -17.40
N LEU A 38 -5.09 0.79 -16.74
CA LEU A 38 -4.37 2.01 -17.15
C LEU A 38 -2.86 1.82 -17.12
N ILE A 39 -2.32 1.26 -16.04
CA ILE A 39 -0.89 0.97 -15.88
C ILE A 39 -0.44 -0.03 -16.96
N SER A 40 -1.21 -1.09 -17.22
CA SER A 40 -0.88 -2.05 -18.28
C SER A 40 -0.82 -1.40 -19.67
N ARG A 41 -1.75 -0.47 -19.96
CA ARG A 41 -1.77 0.29 -21.22
C ARG A 41 -0.63 1.30 -21.30
N ALA A 42 -0.25 1.91 -20.19
CA ALA A 42 0.87 2.83 -20.10
C ALA A 42 2.21 2.10 -20.24
N ALA A 43 2.33 0.88 -19.71
CA ALA A 43 3.54 0.07 -19.75
C ALA A 43 4.01 -0.20 -21.20
N GLY A 44 3.09 -0.37 -22.14
CA GLY A 44 3.41 -0.50 -23.57
C GLY A 44 3.99 0.77 -24.22
N ARG A 45 3.94 1.92 -23.53
CA ARG A 45 4.53 3.20 -23.97
C ARG A 45 5.71 3.64 -23.08
N GLN A 46 6.09 2.82 -22.10
CA GLN A 46 7.17 3.14 -21.19
C GLN A 46 8.51 3.12 -21.93
N LEU A 47 9.25 4.23 -21.86
CA LEU A 47 10.59 4.28 -22.41
C LEU A 47 11.56 3.44 -21.57
N PRO A 48 12.61 2.88 -22.19
CA PRO A 48 13.66 2.20 -21.45
C PRO A 48 14.24 3.11 -20.37
N SER A 49 14.54 2.52 -19.22
CA SER A 49 15.21 3.22 -18.11
C SER A 49 16.37 2.37 -17.61
N ILE A 50 17.19 2.91 -16.72
CA ILE A 50 18.25 2.12 -16.06
C ILE A 50 17.69 0.91 -15.27
N TRP A 51 16.36 0.83 -15.10
CA TRP A 51 15.68 -0.20 -14.33
C TRP A 51 14.63 -1.02 -15.12
N SER A 52 14.36 -0.68 -16.38
CA SER A 52 13.39 -1.34 -17.25
C SER A 52 13.91 -1.51 -18.67
N GLY A 53 13.67 -2.69 -19.25
CA GLY A 53 14.02 -3.00 -20.63
C GLY A 53 13.11 -2.32 -21.67
N ALA A 54 13.32 -2.65 -22.94
CA ALA A 54 12.60 -2.07 -24.08
C ALA A 54 11.09 -2.38 -24.13
N HIS A 55 10.66 -3.44 -23.45
CA HIS A 55 9.25 -3.78 -23.27
C HIS A 55 8.96 -3.88 -21.78
N SER A 56 7.96 -3.14 -21.30
CA SER A 56 7.52 -3.18 -19.91
C SER A 56 6.08 -3.72 -19.85
N GLY A 57 5.87 -4.78 -19.09
CA GLY A 57 4.54 -5.24 -18.70
C GLY A 57 4.04 -4.54 -17.43
N TYR A 58 2.83 -4.88 -16.98
CA TYR A 58 2.27 -4.33 -15.74
C TYR A 58 3.21 -4.51 -14.53
N PHE A 59 3.77 -5.72 -14.35
CA PHE A 59 4.64 -6.02 -13.21
C PHE A 59 6.01 -5.36 -13.28
N ASP A 60 6.48 -5.00 -14.48
CA ASP A 60 7.68 -4.19 -14.65
C ASP A 60 7.38 -2.75 -14.24
N MET A 61 6.25 -2.22 -14.72
CA MET A 61 5.78 -0.87 -14.38
C MET A 61 5.52 -0.72 -12.87
N ALA A 62 4.91 -1.73 -12.24
CA ALA A 62 4.64 -1.77 -10.80
C ALA A 62 5.92 -1.83 -9.94
N ARG A 63 7.06 -2.18 -10.54
CA ARG A 63 8.37 -2.26 -9.90
C ARG A 63 9.23 -1.03 -10.18
N LEU A 64 8.71 -0.01 -10.86
CA LEU A 64 9.46 1.21 -11.14
C LEU A 64 9.52 2.14 -9.91
N TRP A 65 10.46 3.08 -9.95
CA TRP A 65 10.65 4.14 -8.94
C TRP A 65 10.97 3.51 -7.57
N ASP A 66 10.30 3.94 -6.51
CA ASP A 66 10.62 3.53 -5.14
C ASP A 66 10.43 2.02 -4.88
N ALA A 67 9.61 1.34 -5.69
CA ALA A 67 9.43 -0.11 -5.60
C ALA A 67 10.75 -0.88 -5.82
N GLN A 68 11.74 -0.28 -6.47
CA GLN A 68 13.06 -0.87 -6.68
C GLN A 68 13.86 -0.93 -5.39
N TRP A 69 13.80 0.13 -4.57
CA TRP A 69 14.43 0.13 -3.26
C TRP A 69 13.81 -0.92 -2.34
N TYR A 70 12.48 -1.04 -2.38
CA TYR A 70 11.79 -2.11 -1.67
C TYR A 70 12.17 -3.51 -2.19
N GLN A 71 12.35 -3.68 -3.50
CA GLN A 71 12.83 -4.94 -4.05
C GLN A 71 14.23 -5.28 -3.53
N ILE A 72 15.16 -4.32 -3.55
CA ILE A 72 16.52 -4.50 -3.03
C ILE A 72 16.46 -4.93 -1.56
N ILE A 73 15.70 -4.22 -0.72
CA ILE A 73 15.55 -4.59 0.70
C ILE A 73 14.92 -5.98 0.86
N ALA A 74 13.91 -6.31 0.06
CA ALA A 74 13.21 -7.59 0.11
C ALA A 74 14.05 -8.77 -0.38
N THR A 75 15.05 -8.55 -1.23
CA THR A 75 15.91 -9.63 -1.76
C THR A 75 17.26 -9.68 -1.04
N THR A 76 17.97 -8.56 -0.97
CA THR A 76 19.35 -8.49 -0.45
C THR A 76 19.46 -7.81 0.92
N GLY A 77 18.43 -7.09 1.37
CA GLY A 77 18.43 -6.39 2.66
C GLY A 77 19.06 -5.00 2.58
N TYR A 78 19.41 -4.42 3.73
CA TYR A 78 20.08 -3.12 3.79
C TYR A 78 21.60 -3.29 3.60
N PRO A 79 22.26 -2.41 2.84
CA PRO A 79 23.69 -2.49 2.63
C PRO A 79 24.46 -2.19 3.92
N LEU A 80 25.41 -3.06 4.23
CA LEU A 80 26.34 -2.97 5.35
C LEU A 80 27.72 -3.42 4.84
N PRO A 81 28.75 -2.54 4.82
CA PRO A 81 28.73 -1.12 5.20
C PRO A 81 27.92 -0.24 4.21
N LEU A 82 27.68 1.02 4.58
CA LEU A 82 27.06 2.00 3.69
C LEU A 82 27.95 2.25 2.46
N PRO A 83 27.40 2.30 1.23
CA PRO A 83 28.18 2.62 0.06
C PRO A 83 28.68 4.07 0.11
N ILE A 84 29.98 4.25 -0.07
CA ILE A 84 30.68 5.56 -0.08
C ILE A 84 31.27 5.81 -1.47
N ASP A 85 31.24 7.05 -1.96
CA ASP A 85 31.87 7.43 -3.23
C ASP A 85 33.36 7.80 -3.08
N ALA A 86 34.01 8.15 -4.20
CA ALA A 86 35.43 8.50 -4.21
C ALA A 86 35.78 9.76 -3.39
N THR A 87 34.78 10.57 -3.03
CA THR A 87 34.95 11.79 -2.20
C THR A 87 34.75 11.53 -0.71
N GLY A 88 34.36 10.31 -0.33
CA GLY A 88 34.03 9.97 1.05
C GLY A 88 32.57 10.22 1.43
N ALA A 89 31.71 10.60 0.49
CA ALA A 89 30.29 10.85 0.75
C ALA A 89 29.43 9.59 0.61
N VAL A 90 28.37 9.48 1.41
CA VAL A 90 27.42 8.37 1.33
C VAL A 90 26.61 8.45 0.04
N GLN A 91 26.63 7.38 -0.76
CA GLN A 91 25.86 7.29 -2.00
C GLN A 91 24.38 7.05 -1.73
N GLN A 92 23.52 7.33 -2.72
CA GLN A 92 22.11 6.96 -2.67
C GLN A 92 21.95 5.45 -2.43
N ASN A 93 21.15 5.09 -1.44
CA ASN A 93 21.01 3.71 -1.00
C ASN A 93 19.65 3.45 -0.33
N PRO A 94 19.27 2.18 -0.06
CA PRO A 94 17.95 1.83 0.46
C PRO A 94 17.66 2.26 1.91
N TRP A 95 18.63 2.79 2.67
CA TRP A 95 18.41 3.15 4.08
C TRP A 95 17.35 4.23 4.29
N ALA A 96 16.99 5.01 3.27
CA ALA A 96 15.90 5.98 3.35
C ALA A 96 14.49 5.35 3.45
N PHE A 97 14.36 4.03 3.23
CA PHE A 97 13.07 3.34 3.17
C PHE A 97 12.82 2.49 4.41
N PHE A 98 11.61 2.56 4.97
CA PHE A 98 11.23 1.79 6.16
C PHE A 98 11.14 0.27 5.87
N PRO A 99 11.50 -0.57 6.86
CA PRO A 99 11.67 -2.02 6.65
C PRO A 99 10.35 -2.82 6.60
N GLY A 100 9.26 -2.28 7.15
CA GLY A 100 8.03 -3.05 7.39
C GLY A 100 7.44 -3.66 6.12
N PHE A 101 7.24 -2.84 5.08
CA PHE A 101 6.70 -3.32 3.81
C PHE A 101 7.62 -4.34 3.10
N PRO A 102 8.90 -4.04 2.80
CA PRO A 102 9.75 -4.96 2.04
C PRO A 102 10.02 -6.28 2.76
N TYR A 103 10.10 -6.31 4.09
CA TYR A 103 10.22 -7.59 4.83
C TYR A 103 8.92 -8.39 4.86
N THR A 104 7.76 -7.73 4.86
CA THR A 104 6.49 -8.43 4.69
C THR A 104 6.39 -9.03 3.29
N VAL A 105 6.82 -8.30 2.25
CA VAL A 105 6.92 -8.85 0.89
C VAL A 105 7.87 -10.04 0.84
N ARG A 106 9.05 -9.96 1.48
CA ARG A 106 9.99 -11.10 1.58
C ARG A 106 9.33 -12.33 2.19
N ALA A 107 8.53 -12.17 3.25
CA ALA A 107 7.78 -13.27 3.85
C ALA A 107 6.75 -13.86 2.88
N VAL A 108 6.00 -13.02 2.16
CA VAL A 108 5.05 -13.47 1.12
C VAL A 108 5.78 -14.24 0.01
N MET A 109 6.91 -13.73 -0.48
CA MET A 109 7.74 -14.41 -1.49
C MET A 109 8.20 -15.79 -0.99
N ALA A 110 8.66 -15.89 0.25
CA ALA A 110 9.07 -17.17 0.85
C ALA A 110 7.92 -18.17 0.98
N LEU A 111 6.70 -17.70 1.28
CA LEU A 111 5.52 -18.56 1.46
C LEU A 111 4.86 -18.99 0.14
N THR A 112 5.01 -18.20 -0.92
CA THR A 112 4.27 -18.39 -2.19
C THR A 112 5.17 -18.74 -3.37
N SER A 113 6.49 -18.61 -3.20
CA SER A 113 7.50 -18.69 -4.28
C SER A 113 7.29 -17.67 -5.41
N LEU A 114 6.45 -16.65 -5.20
CA LEU A 114 6.25 -15.58 -6.16
C LEU A 114 7.49 -14.67 -6.22
N PRO A 115 7.83 -14.13 -7.41
CA PRO A 115 8.82 -13.08 -7.51
C PRO A 115 8.30 -11.78 -6.86
N PHE A 116 9.20 -10.82 -6.63
CA PHE A 116 8.90 -9.60 -5.88
C PHE A 116 7.67 -8.85 -6.38
N SER A 117 7.58 -8.54 -7.69
CA SER A 117 6.47 -7.72 -8.22
C SER A 117 5.08 -8.29 -7.94
N PRO A 118 4.74 -9.53 -8.32
CA PRO A 118 3.42 -10.08 -8.02
C PRO A 118 3.18 -10.24 -6.52
N ALA A 119 4.19 -10.60 -5.73
CA ALA A 119 4.07 -10.68 -4.26
C ALA A 119 3.75 -9.31 -3.63
N ALA A 120 4.47 -8.27 -4.05
CA ALA A 120 4.28 -6.90 -3.57
C ALA A 120 2.93 -6.32 -4.00
N VAL A 121 2.52 -6.53 -5.26
CA VAL A 121 1.20 -6.10 -5.76
C VAL A 121 0.08 -6.80 -4.99
N LEU A 122 0.15 -8.13 -4.83
CA LEU A 122 -0.86 -8.89 -4.09
C LEU A 122 -0.96 -8.38 -2.64
N LEU A 123 0.17 -8.23 -1.95
CA LEU A 123 0.20 -7.73 -0.58
C LEU A 123 -0.42 -6.32 -0.51
N ASN A 124 -0.06 -5.42 -1.43
CA ASN A 124 -0.59 -4.06 -1.46
C ASN A 124 -2.11 -4.03 -1.68
N VAL A 125 -2.64 -4.89 -2.56
CA VAL A 125 -4.09 -5.03 -2.78
C VAL A 125 -4.80 -5.52 -1.52
N VAL A 126 -4.23 -6.50 -0.81
CA VAL A 126 -4.81 -7.02 0.43
C VAL A 126 -4.77 -5.97 1.55
N LEU A 127 -3.64 -5.28 1.72
CA LEU A 127 -3.49 -4.23 2.72
C LEU A 127 -4.41 -3.04 2.44
N GLY A 128 -4.55 -2.63 1.18
CA GLY A 128 -5.48 -1.58 0.78
C GLY A 128 -6.94 -1.95 1.05
N ALA A 129 -7.35 -3.19 0.75
CA ALA A 129 -8.68 -3.69 1.10
C ALA A 129 -8.93 -3.68 2.62
N GLY A 130 -7.91 -4.04 3.41
CA GLY A 130 -7.96 -3.92 4.87
C GLY A 130 -8.08 -2.47 5.33
N ALA A 131 -7.31 -1.56 4.72
CA ALA A 131 -7.30 -0.15 5.05
C ALA A 131 -8.66 0.52 4.83
N VAL A 132 -9.33 0.27 3.69
CA VAL A 132 -10.67 0.85 3.44
C VAL A 132 -11.71 0.38 4.45
N VAL A 133 -11.61 -0.86 4.93
CA VAL A 133 -12.50 -1.37 5.99
C VAL A 133 -12.20 -0.72 7.34
N VAL A 134 -10.93 -0.53 7.68
CA VAL A 134 -10.52 0.16 8.91
C VAL A 134 -10.97 1.62 8.87
N LEU A 135 -10.73 2.33 7.77
CA LEU A 135 -11.18 3.70 7.56
C LEU A 135 -12.69 3.83 7.68
N LEU A 136 -13.46 2.93 7.06
CA LEU A 136 -14.91 2.90 7.20
C LEU A 136 -15.32 2.81 8.67
N ARG A 137 -14.70 1.93 9.45
CA ARG A 137 -14.98 1.78 10.89
C ARG A 137 -14.64 3.02 11.70
N LEU A 138 -13.49 3.64 11.42
CA LEU A 138 -13.05 4.85 12.12
C LEU A 138 -13.97 6.03 11.80
N LEU A 139 -14.26 6.26 10.53
CA LEU A 139 -15.11 7.38 10.09
C LEU A 139 -16.56 7.21 10.56
N GLN A 140 -17.07 5.98 10.66
CA GLN A 140 -18.40 5.74 11.21
C GLN A 140 -18.53 6.21 12.67
N ARG A 141 -17.45 6.15 13.45
CA ARG A 141 -17.44 6.61 14.85
C ARG A 141 -17.44 8.14 14.97
N VAL A 142 -16.91 8.84 13.97
CA VAL A 142 -16.68 10.29 14.04
C VAL A 142 -17.74 11.08 13.27
N ALA A 143 -18.11 10.63 12.07
CA ALA A 143 -18.96 11.39 11.14
C ALA A 143 -20.31 10.71 10.84
N GLY A 144 -20.55 9.53 11.40
CA GLY A 144 -21.73 8.73 11.12
C GLY A 144 -21.68 7.99 9.78
N ARG A 145 -22.66 7.11 9.55
CA ARG A 145 -22.61 6.10 8.48
C ARG A 145 -22.51 6.67 7.07
N ARG A 146 -23.36 7.63 6.71
CA ARG A 146 -23.44 8.14 5.32
C ARG A 146 -22.17 8.87 4.92
N ALA A 147 -21.68 9.75 5.79
CA ALA A 147 -20.43 10.48 5.57
C ALA A 147 -19.23 9.51 5.50
N ALA A 148 -19.18 8.48 6.35
CA ALA A 148 -18.11 7.49 6.32
C ALA A 148 -18.05 6.70 5.01
N VAL A 149 -19.19 6.20 4.52
CA VAL A 149 -19.23 5.47 3.22
C VAL A 149 -18.84 6.41 2.08
N GLY A 150 -19.39 7.62 2.04
CA GLY A 150 -19.07 8.60 1.02
C GLY A 150 -17.58 8.97 1.00
N ALA A 151 -16.99 9.22 2.17
CA ALA A 151 -15.58 9.54 2.29
C ALA A 151 -14.67 8.38 1.83
N VAL A 152 -14.96 7.13 2.23
CA VAL A 152 -14.14 5.98 1.82
C VAL A 152 -14.23 5.70 0.32
N VAL A 153 -15.40 5.89 -0.30
CA VAL A 153 -15.59 5.67 -1.74
C VAL A 153 -14.86 6.70 -2.61
N LEU A 154 -14.54 7.88 -2.05
CA LEU A 154 -13.85 8.97 -2.74
C LEU A 154 -12.33 8.93 -2.64
N VAL A 155 -11.77 8.07 -1.79
CA VAL A 155 -10.32 7.90 -1.55
C VAL A 155 -9.80 6.68 -2.32
#